data_AF-A0A9X3N6F6-F1
#
_entry.id   AF-A0A9X3N6F6-F1
#
_cell.length_a   1.000
_cell.length_b   1.000
_cell.length_c   1.000
_cell.angle_alpha   90.00
_cell.angle_beta   90.00
_cell.angle_gamma   90.00
#
_symmetry.space_group_name_H-M   'P 1'
#
loop_
_entity.id
_entity.type
_entity.pdbx_description
1 polymer ?
#
loop_
_entity_poly.entity_id
_entity_poly.type
_entity_poly.pdbx_seq_one_letter_code
_entity_poly.pdbx_strand_id
1 'polypeptide(L)'
;MAGFGEEDLTSGRVLVFESGAVVRITHACEICSALRKFVDAATYRALVGERGALGVVVRDGAILRGGRVVLDDHARFPVVPDAMASRAAWVLGQVPAGNVLTYDILLRLIGGKRAYVRALPAYVKRAEAAGLPGHRVLTSRGTLTGHVAYQKERLAREGTSVDDSERIIDRYRAWFGRDLYTTPISDIGMSAALDAPILPGRVSRHNVEIALT
;
A
#
# COMPACT_ATOMS: atom_id res chain seq x y z
N MET A 1 16.62 -28.70 -1.32
CA MET A 1 16.93 -27.26 -1.46
C MET A 1 16.25 -26.59 -0.28
N ALA A 2 17.00 -25.93 0.60
CA ALA A 2 16.39 -25.25 1.74
C ALA A 2 15.53 -24.09 1.20
N GLY A 3 14.26 -24.04 1.60
CA GLY A 3 13.35 -22.96 1.30
C GLY A 3 13.72 -21.68 2.05
N PHE A 4 12.96 -20.60 1.80
CA PHE A 4 13.03 -19.41 2.64
C PHE A 4 12.28 -19.64 3.95
N GLY A 5 12.87 -19.20 5.06
CA GLY A 5 12.21 -19.15 6.37
C GLY A 5 11.26 -17.95 6.49
N GLU A 6 10.54 -17.86 7.60
CA GLU A 6 9.66 -16.71 7.89
C GLU A 6 10.46 -15.40 8.03
N GLU A 7 11.64 -15.48 8.65
CA GLU A 7 12.58 -14.38 8.83
C GLU A 7 13.12 -13.81 7.51
N ASP A 8 13.16 -14.64 6.48
CA ASP A 8 13.59 -14.27 5.14
C ASP A 8 12.54 -13.46 4.39
N LEU A 9 11.26 -13.67 4.73
CA LEU A 9 10.12 -13.01 4.10
C LEU A 9 9.57 -11.86 4.96
N THR A 10 10.45 -11.16 5.65
CA THR A 10 10.09 -9.98 6.44
C THR A 10 9.98 -8.72 5.57
N SER A 11 9.10 -7.80 5.99
CA SER A 11 8.83 -6.54 5.27
C SER A 11 10.11 -5.71 5.03
N GLY A 12 10.25 -5.21 3.80
CA GLY A 12 11.38 -4.39 3.39
C GLY A 12 12.57 -5.17 2.83
N ARG A 13 12.61 -6.51 3.03
CA ARG A 13 13.58 -7.38 2.35
C ARG A 13 13.28 -7.53 0.87
N VAL A 14 14.27 -7.96 0.12
CA VAL A 14 14.24 -7.99 -1.34
C VAL A 14 14.71 -9.34 -1.84
N LEU A 15 13.91 -9.92 -2.74
CA LEU A 15 14.24 -11.11 -3.50
C LEU A 15 14.75 -10.70 -4.88
N VAL A 16 15.88 -11.27 -5.26
CA VAL A 16 16.47 -11.11 -6.58
C VAL A 16 16.48 -12.47 -7.28
N PHE A 17 15.85 -12.51 -8.44
CA PHE A 17 15.78 -13.70 -9.27
C PHE A 17 16.94 -13.69 -10.27
N GLU A 18 17.38 -14.86 -10.70
CA GLU A 18 18.47 -15.05 -11.69
C GLU A 18 18.28 -14.24 -12.98
N SER A 19 17.04 -14.04 -13.41
CA SER A 19 16.68 -13.21 -14.57
C SER A 19 16.89 -11.71 -14.39
N GLY A 20 17.22 -11.27 -13.17
CA GLY A 20 17.24 -9.87 -12.79
C GLY A 20 15.90 -9.34 -12.27
N ALA A 21 14.81 -10.12 -12.25
CA ALA A 21 13.58 -9.68 -11.59
C ALA A 21 13.84 -9.36 -10.10
N VAL A 22 13.22 -8.31 -9.58
CA VAL A 22 13.38 -7.89 -8.18
C VAL A 22 12.01 -7.71 -7.54
N VAL A 23 11.79 -8.37 -6.42
CA VAL A 23 10.55 -8.29 -5.66
C VAL A 23 10.86 -7.84 -4.24
N ARG A 24 10.26 -6.72 -3.82
CA ARG A 24 10.29 -6.26 -2.44
C ARG A 24 9.18 -6.94 -1.66
N ILE A 25 9.51 -7.49 -0.50
CA ILE A 25 8.53 -8.00 0.46
C ILE A 25 7.86 -6.82 1.19
N THR A 26 6.53 -6.87 1.30
CA THR A 26 5.74 -5.79 1.91
C THR A 26 5.11 -6.20 3.22
N HIS A 27 4.32 -7.25 3.28
CA HIS A 27 3.62 -7.64 4.51
C HIS A 27 3.23 -9.11 4.47
N ALA A 28 2.97 -9.68 5.65
CA ALA A 28 2.43 -11.02 5.77
C ALA A 28 1.05 -11.11 5.09
N CYS A 29 0.79 -12.20 4.39
CA CYS A 29 -0.51 -12.45 3.81
C CYS A 29 -1.56 -12.68 4.92
N GLU A 30 -2.75 -12.07 4.82
CA GLU A 30 -3.88 -12.35 5.71
C GLU A 30 -4.74 -13.49 5.15
N ILE A 31 -5.07 -14.46 6.00
CA ILE A 31 -5.99 -15.54 5.63
C ILE A 31 -7.35 -14.94 5.30
N CYS A 32 -7.73 -15.07 4.04
CA CYS A 32 -9.00 -14.60 3.58
C CYS A 32 -10.04 -15.72 3.55
N SER A 33 -11.29 -15.36 3.80
CA SER A 33 -12.42 -16.30 3.76
C SER A 33 -12.60 -17.01 2.41
N ALA A 34 -12.01 -16.49 1.32
CA ALA A 34 -12.02 -17.17 0.03
C ALA A 34 -11.27 -18.51 0.06
N LEU A 35 -10.27 -18.68 0.92
CA LEU A 35 -9.54 -19.94 1.07
C LEU A 35 -10.45 -21.09 1.55
N ARG A 36 -11.55 -20.79 2.26
CA ARG A 36 -12.54 -21.79 2.68
C ARG A 36 -13.20 -22.55 1.53
N LYS A 37 -13.06 -22.07 0.29
CA LYS A 37 -13.54 -22.76 -0.90
C LYS A 37 -12.58 -23.83 -1.42
N PHE A 38 -11.31 -23.77 -1.00
CA PHE A 38 -10.22 -24.59 -1.54
C PHE A 38 -9.66 -25.57 -0.51
N VAL A 39 -9.88 -25.33 0.78
CA VAL A 39 -9.42 -26.18 1.86
C VAL A 39 -10.54 -26.47 2.86
N ASP A 40 -10.47 -27.59 3.55
CA ASP A 40 -11.41 -27.93 4.61
C ASP A 40 -11.27 -27.01 5.85
N ALA A 41 -12.21 -27.10 6.78
CA ALA A 41 -12.25 -26.26 7.97
C ALA A 41 -11.11 -26.52 8.98
N ALA A 42 -10.53 -27.72 8.99
CA ALA A 42 -9.38 -28.03 9.86
C ALA A 42 -8.12 -27.36 9.30
N THR A 43 -7.85 -27.55 8.01
CA THR A 43 -6.77 -26.92 7.26
C THR A 43 -6.87 -25.40 7.30
N TYR A 44 -8.06 -24.83 7.08
CA TYR A 44 -8.25 -23.37 7.16
C TYR A 44 -7.84 -22.80 8.53
N ARG A 45 -8.12 -23.51 9.62
CA ARG A 45 -7.74 -23.09 10.98
C ARG A 45 -6.24 -23.29 11.25
N ALA A 46 -5.65 -24.35 10.69
CA ALA A 46 -4.22 -24.62 10.80
C ALA A 46 -3.35 -23.60 10.06
N LEU A 47 -3.87 -22.97 9.00
CA LEU A 47 -3.15 -21.93 8.25
C LEU A 47 -2.90 -20.64 9.07
N VAL A 48 -3.56 -20.47 10.23
CA VAL A 48 -3.39 -19.30 11.11
C VAL A 48 -1.98 -19.28 11.67
N GLY A 49 -1.11 -18.44 11.10
CA GLY A 49 0.29 -18.32 11.50
C GLY A 49 1.26 -18.86 10.45
N GLU A 50 0.86 -19.87 9.69
CA GLU A 50 1.63 -20.50 8.61
C GLU A 50 1.44 -19.72 7.30
N ARG A 51 2.15 -18.60 7.13
CA ARG A 51 1.83 -17.61 6.09
C ARG A 51 3.00 -17.33 5.16
N GLY A 52 2.69 -17.22 3.87
CA GLY A 52 3.56 -16.54 2.92
C GLY A 52 3.55 -15.02 3.09
N ALA A 53 4.37 -14.35 2.30
CA ALA A 53 4.44 -12.88 2.26
C ALA A 53 3.94 -12.34 0.91
N LEU A 54 3.44 -11.11 0.95
CA LEU A 54 3.06 -10.35 -0.22
C LEU A 54 4.21 -9.43 -0.64
N GLY A 55 4.50 -9.41 -1.94
CA GLY A 55 5.54 -8.58 -2.52
C GLY A 55 5.09 -7.72 -3.69
N VAL A 56 5.87 -6.68 -3.97
CA VAL A 56 5.72 -5.79 -5.13
C VAL A 56 6.95 -5.92 -6.02
N VAL A 57 6.71 -6.07 -7.32
CA VAL A 57 7.77 -6.06 -8.33
C VAL A 57 8.37 -4.65 -8.40
N VAL A 58 9.67 -4.55 -8.11
CA VAL A 58 10.44 -3.31 -8.18
C VAL A 58 11.20 -3.21 -9.50
N ARG A 59 11.64 -4.35 -10.03
CA ARG A 59 12.27 -4.46 -11.34
C ARG A 59 11.70 -5.67 -12.08
N ASP A 60 11.22 -5.44 -13.29
CA ASP A 60 10.65 -6.47 -14.13
C ASP A 60 11.70 -7.49 -14.57
N GLY A 61 11.27 -8.73 -14.82
CA GLY A 61 12.09 -9.82 -15.33
C GLY A 61 11.31 -11.13 -15.36
N ALA A 62 11.81 -12.13 -16.09
CA ALA A 62 11.15 -13.43 -16.19
C ALA A 62 11.34 -14.27 -14.91
N ILE A 63 10.31 -14.90 -14.39
CA ILE A 63 10.45 -15.84 -13.27
C ILE A 63 10.27 -17.25 -13.79
N LEU A 64 11.30 -18.08 -13.65
CA LEU A 64 11.30 -19.46 -14.12
C LEU A 64 11.10 -20.41 -12.94
N ARG A 65 10.28 -21.45 -13.14
CA ARG A 65 10.09 -22.50 -12.13
C ARG A 65 11.42 -23.22 -11.88
N GLY A 66 11.82 -23.32 -10.62
CA GLY A 66 13.10 -23.92 -10.22
C GLY A 66 14.32 -23.02 -10.44
N GLY A 67 14.12 -21.79 -10.95
CA GLY A 67 15.19 -20.81 -11.07
C GLY A 67 15.71 -20.35 -9.71
N ARG A 68 16.96 -19.87 -9.68
CA ARG A 68 17.57 -19.40 -8.43
C ARG A 68 16.97 -18.07 -8.00
N VAL A 69 16.74 -17.95 -6.69
CA VAL A 69 16.33 -16.73 -6.01
C VAL A 69 17.23 -16.52 -4.80
N VAL A 70 17.65 -15.28 -4.56
CA VAL A 70 18.51 -14.90 -3.44
C VAL A 70 17.91 -13.69 -2.72
N LEU A 71 18.22 -13.56 -1.44
CA LEU A 71 17.95 -12.33 -0.70
C LEU A 71 19.03 -11.31 -1.01
N ASP A 72 18.62 -10.08 -1.26
CA ASP A 72 19.53 -8.94 -1.35
C ASP A 72 19.71 -8.33 0.05
N ASP A 73 20.89 -8.54 0.62
CA ASP A 73 21.27 -8.03 1.92
C ASP A 73 21.73 -6.57 1.89
N HIS A 74 21.72 -5.90 0.74
CA HIS A 74 22.11 -4.50 0.60
C HIS A 74 20.92 -3.58 0.30
N ALA A 75 19.95 -4.05 -0.48
CA ALA A 75 18.73 -3.27 -0.72
C ALA A 75 17.93 -3.11 0.57
N ARG A 76 17.53 -1.87 0.88
CA ARG A 76 16.67 -1.55 2.02
C ARG A 76 15.50 -0.71 1.56
N PHE A 77 14.30 -1.21 1.82
CA PHE A 77 13.08 -0.48 1.66
C PHE A 77 12.43 -0.19 3.02
N PRO A 78 11.57 0.83 3.12
CA PRO A 78 10.84 1.08 4.35
C PRO A 78 10.06 -0.17 4.80
N VAL A 79 10.01 -0.40 6.11
CA VAL A 79 9.12 -1.44 6.65
C VAL A 79 7.67 -1.00 6.46
N VAL A 80 6.86 -1.85 5.85
CA VAL A 80 5.41 -1.68 5.69
C VAL A 80 4.73 -2.43 6.84
N PRO A 81 3.87 -1.78 7.64
CA PRO A 81 3.22 -2.45 8.75
C PRO A 81 2.26 -3.58 8.31
N ASP A 82 2.21 -4.66 9.08
CA ASP A 82 1.30 -5.78 8.83
C ASP A 82 -0.16 -5.44 9.16
N ALA A 83 -0.42 -4.84 10.32
CA ALA A 83 -1.77 -4.52 10.72
C ALA A 83 -2.39 -3.44 9.80
N MET A 84 -3.57 -3.71 9.23
CA MET A 84 -4.24 -2.81 8.29
C MET A 84 -4.38 -1.36 8.79
N ALA A 85 -4.72 -1.16 10.07
CA ALA A 85 -4.85 0.17 10.65
C ALA A 85 -3.50 0.91 10.70
N SER A 86 -2.43 0.22 11.07
CA SER A 86 -1.07 0.77 11.07
C SER A 86 -0.58 1.05 9.66
N ARG A 87 -0.93 0.19 8.69
CA ARG A 87 -0.62 0.42 7.28
C ARG A 87 -1.38 1.62 6.72
N ALA A 88 -2.64 1.81 7.09
CA ALA A 88 -3.39 3.01 6.72
C ALA A 88 -2.71 4.27 7.26
N ALA A 89 -2.30 4.28 8.53
CA ALA A 89 -1.51 5.37 9.10
C ALA A 89 -0.20 5.62 8.33
N TRP A 90 0.54 4.55 8.01
CA TRP A 90 1.76 4.62 7.20
C TRP A 90 1.52 5.23 5.82
N VAL A 91 0.46 4.81 5.10
CA VAL A 91 0.08 5.42 3.81
C VAL A 91 -0.25 6.91 3.98
N LEU A 92 -1.04 7.26 5.01
CA LEU A 92 -1.47 8.64 5.25
C LEU A 92 -0.29 9.58 5.52
N GLY A 93 0.72 9.12 6.27
CA GLY A 93 1.94 9.89 6.50
C GLY A 93 2.70 10.26 5.22
N GLN A 94 2.49 9.53 4.12
CA GLN A 94 3.20 9.68 2.86
C GLN A 94 2.43 10.51 1.81
N VAL A 95 1.19 10.88 2.10
CA VAL A 95 0.39 11.71 1.19
C VAL A 95 0.97 13.12 1.26
N PRO A 96 1.44 13.74 0.16
CA PRO A 96 2.02 15.09 0.23
C PRO A 96 0.99 16.17 0.60
N ALA A 97 1.46 17.32 1.08
CA ALA A 97 0.61 18.49 1.27
C ALA A 97 0.01 18.94 -0.06
N GLY A 98 -1.28 19.29 -0.04
CA GLY A 98 -2.03 19.71 -1.23
C GLY A 98 -2.52 18.53 -2.07
N ASN A 99 -2.12 17.30 -1.75
CA ASN A 99 -2.62 16.10 -2.39
C ASN A 99 -3.72 15.44 -1.57
N VAL A 100 -4.59 14.71 -2.25
CA VAL A 100 -5.73 14.00 -1.67
C VAL A 100 -5.86 12.61 -2.26
N LEU A 101 -6.48 11.69 -1.52
CA LEU A 101 -6.87 10.38 -2.01
C LEU A 101 -8.28 10.02 -1.54
N THR A 102 -8.94 9.11 -2.25
CA THR A 102 -10.24 8.59 -1.82
C THR A 102 -10.07 7.34 -0.95
N TYR A 103 -11.11 6.97 -0.21
CA TYR A 103 -11.15 5.68 0.49
C TYR A 103 -10.87 4.48 -0.43
N ASP A 104 -11.28 4.53 -1.69
CA ASP A 104 -11.02 3.42 -2.63
C ASP A 104 -9.53 3.31 -2.96
N ILE A 105 -8.85 4.44 -3.12
CA ILE A 105 -7.39 4.47 -3.33
C ILE A 105 -6.70 4.00 -2.05
N LEU A 106 -7.10 4.51 -0.88
CA LEU A 106 -6.52 4.10 0.40
C LEU A 106 -6.67 2.60 0.62
N LEU A 107 -7.84 2.05 0.36
CA LEU A 107 -8.12 0.61 0.48
C LEU A 107 -7.19 -0.22 -0.41
N ARG A 108 -6.98 0.20 -1.66
CA ARG A 108 -6.06 -0.48 -2.58
C ARG A 108 -4.62 -0.38 -2.10
N LEU A 109 -4.19 0.80 -1.67
CA LEU A 109 -2.83 1.02 -1.20
C LEU A 109 -2.53 0.18 0.05
N ILE A 110 -3.48 -0.02 0.96
CA ILE A 110 -3.26 -0.89 2.11
C ILE A 110 -3.46 -2.39 1.82
N GLY A 111 -3.69 -2.80 0.56
CA GLY A 111 -3.93 -4.19 0.18
C GLY A 111 -5.27 -4.76 0.67
N GLY A 112 -6.22 -3.89 1.02
CA GLY A 112 -7.50 -4.26 1.60
C GLY A 112 -8.53 -4.74 0.58
N LYS A 113 -9.39 -5.67 1.00
CA LYS A 113 -10.59 -6.08 0.24
C LYS A 113 -11.76 -5.15 0.50
N ARG A 114 -12.72 -5.07 -0.43
CA ARG A 114 -13.93 -4.23 -0.32
C ARG A 114 -14.71 -4.40 1.00
N ALA A 115 -14.64 -5.58 1.61
CA ALA A 115 -15.24 -5.83 2.93
C ALA A 115 -14.72 -4.88 4.03
N TYR A 116 -13.48 -4.41 3.93
CA TYR A 116 -12.85 -3.53 4.91
C TYR A 116 -13.16 -2.04 4.71
N VAL A 117 -13.92 -1.65 3.66
CA VAL A 117 -14.16 -0.23 3.39
C VAL A 117 -14.84 0.49 4.56
N ARG A 118 -15.68 -0.23 5.32
CA ARG A 118 -16.39 0.30 6.50
C ARG A 118 -15.47 0.56 7.70
N ALA A 119 -14.29 -0.06 7.75
CA ALA A 119 -13.31 0.16 8.81
C ALA A 119 -12.43 1.39 8.55
N LEU A 120 -12.34 1.87 7.31
CA LEU A 120 -11.45 2.96 6.94
C LEU A 120 -11.72 4.27 7.70
N PRO A 121 -12.97 4.71 7.95
CA PRO A 121 -13.20 5.91 8.75
C PRO A 121 -12.58 5.84 10.15
N ALA A 122 -12.64 4.67 10.79
CA ALA A 122 -12.02 4.46 12.11
C ALA A 122 -10.49 4.52 12.03
N TYR A 123 -9.89 3.97 10.98
CA TYR A 123 -8.44 4.03 10.76
C TYR A 123 -7.98 5.47 10.50
N VAL A 124 -8.70 6.24 9.68
CA VAL A 124 -8.41 7.66 9.43
C VAL A 124 -8.51 8.46 10.71
N LYS A 125 -9.58 8.27 11.51
CA LYS A 125 -9.74 8.96 12.79
C LYS A 125 -8.59 8.64 13.77
N ARG A 126 -8.15 7.38 13.82
CA ARG A 126 -7.00 6.99 14.66
C ARG A 126 -5.69 7.62 14.17
N ALA A 127 -5.47 7.68 12.86
CA ALA A 127 -4.31 8.34 12.29
C ALA A 127 -4.30 9.85 12.58
N GLU A 128 -5.45 10.51 12.46
CA GLU A 128 -5.65 11.92 12.81
C GLU A 128 -5.35 12.20 14.29
N ALA A 129 -5.82 11.34 15.19
CA ALA A 129 -5.48 11.42 16.62
C ALA A 129 -3.97 11.29 16.89
N ALA A 130 -3.22 10.67 15.97
CA ALA A 130 -1.77 10.57 16.01
C ALA A 130 -1.05 11.69 15.24
N GLY A 131 -1.77 12.72 14.79
CA GLY A 131 -1.21 13.88 14.08
C GLY A 131 -0.93 13.66 12.59
N LEU A 132 -1.41 12.56 12.00
CA LEU A 132 -1.26 12.28 10.57
C LEU A 132 -2.34 12.98 9.73
N PRO A 133 -2.10 13.24 8.43
CA PRO A 133 -2.94 14.11 7.60
C PRO A 133 -4.17 13.38 7.03
N GLY A 134 -5.02 12.84 7.91
CA GLY A 134 -6.29 12.21 7.51
C GLY A 134 -7.28 13.17 6.84
N HIS A 135 -7.13 14.50 7.02
CA HIS A 135 -7.90 15.49 6.24
C HIS A 135 -7.70 15.40 4.73
N ARG A 136 -6.63 14.74 4.27
CA ARG A 136 -6.35 14.46 2.85
C ARG A 136 -7.15 13.27 2.29
N VAL A 137 -7.97 12.60 3.12
CA VAL A 137 -8.83 11.49 2.69
C VAL A 137 -10.22 11.97 2.35
N LEU A 138 -10.72 11.58 1.18
CA LEU A 138 -12.05 11.89 0.67
C LEU A 138 -12.93 10.64 0.62
N THR A 139 -14.23 10.85 0.48
CA THR A 139 -15.15 9.77 0.14
C THR A 139 -14.79 9.16 -1.22
N SER A 140 -15.31 7.97 -1.53
CA SER A 140 -15.18 7.37 -2.86
C SER A 140 -15.76 8.25 -3.98
N ARG A 141 -16.65 9.22 -3.65
CA ARG A 141 -17.20 10.19 -4.60
C ARG A 141 -16.31 11.42 -4.81
N GLY A 142 -15.20 11.54 -4.07
CA GLY A 142 -14.31 12.70 -4.10
C GLY A 142 -14.85 13.91 -3.32
N THR A 143 -15.71 13.67 -2.32
CA THR A 143 -16.23 14.71 -1.42
C THR A 143 -15.59 14.64 -0.04
N LEU A 144 -15.77 15.67 0.79
CA LEU A 144 -15.38 15.64 2.20
C LEU A 144 -16.07 14.49 2.94
N THR A 145 -15.42 14.00 4.01
CA THR A 145 -15.82 12.76 4.70
C THR A 145 -16.78 12.98 5.86
N GLY A 146 -16.85 14.19 6.42
CA GLY A 146 -17.55 14.49 7.67
C GLY A 146 -16.94 13.83 8.92
N HIS A 147 -15.84 13.08 8.79
CA HIS A 147 -15.17 12.37 9.90
C HIS A 147 -13.92 13.08 10.41
N VAL A 148 -13.48 14.13 9.72
CA VAL A 148 -12.29 14.90 10.05
C VAL A 148 -12.71 16.34 10.37
N ALA A 149 -12.29 16.83 11.53
CA ALA A 149 -12.59 18.19 11.96
C ALA A 149 -11.90 19.22 11.05
N TYR A 150 -12.65 20.26 10.68
CA TYR A 150 -12.16 21.38 9.86
C TYR A 150 -11.50 20.92 8.55
N GLN A 151 -12.07 19.88 7.92
CA GLN A 151 -11.44 19.26 6.75
C GLN A 151 -11.28 20.26 5.60
N LYS A 152 -12.31 21.08 5.32
CA LYS A 152 -12.29 22.08 4.25
C LYS A 152 -11.20 23.11 4.47
N GLU A 153 -11.10 23.65 5.68
CA GLU A 153 -10.14 24.69 6.05
C GLU A 153 -8.71 24.18 5.99
N ARG A 154 -8.48 22.94 6.43
CA ARG A 154 -7.15 22.31 6.39
C ARG A 154 -6.71 22.01 4.96
N LEU A 155 -7.61 21.54 4.11
CA LEU A 155 -7.34 21.38 2.68
C LEU A 155 -7.03 22.73 2.01
N ALA A 156 -7.79 23.77 2.34
CA ALA A 156 -7.56 25.11 1.80
C ALA A 156 -6.18 25.68 2.19
N ARG A 157 -5.70 25.45 3.41
CA ARG A 157 -4.34 25.83 3.86
C ARG A 157 -3.24 25.14 3.07
N GLU A 158 -3.53 23.99 2.47
CA GLU A 158 -2.60 23.26 1.61
C GLU A 158 -2.78 23.60 0.11
N GLY A 159 -3.61 24.59 -0.21
CA GLY A 159 -3.87 25.00 -1.59
C GLY A 159 -4.90 24.12 -2.32
N THR A 160 -5.65 23.29 -1.61
CA THR A 160 -6.68 22.41 -2.19
C THR A 160 -8.07 23.03 -2.02
N SER A 161 -8.66 23.46 -3.13
CA SER A 161 -9.99 24.09 -3.13
C SER A 161 -11.12 23.07 -3.20
N VAL A 162 -12.19 23.35 -2.46
CA VAL A 162 -13.42 22.57 -2.37
C VAL A 162 -14.60 23.46 -2.79
N ASP A 163 -15.46 22.96 -3.67
CA ASP A 163 -16.67 23.67 -4.11
C ASP A 163 -17.79 23.67 -3.04
N ASP A 164 -18.91 24.29 -3.38
CA ASP A 164 -20.10 24.37 -2.52
C ASP A 164 -20.79 23.01 -2.31
N SER A 165 -20.50 22.03 -3.18
CA SER A 165 -20.96 20.64 -3.05
C SER A 165 -19.95 19.75 -2.30
N GLU A 166 -19.00 20.36 -1.60
CA GLU A 166 -17.93 19.69 -0.85
C GLU A 166 -17.02 18.80 -1.70
N ARG A 167 -16.95 19.03 -3.01
CA ARG A 167 -16.12 18.27 -3.94
C ARG A 167 -14.84 19.04 -4.24
N ILE A 168 -13.74 18.31 -4.40
CA ILE A 168 -12.47 18.91 -4.83
C ILE A 168 -12.60 19.39 -6.28
N ILE A 169 -12.27 20.67 -6.49
CA ILE A 169 -12.34 21.32 -7.80
C ILE A 169 -11.18 20.84 -8.69
N ASP A 170 -10.00 20.69 -8.11
CA ASP A 170 -8.76 20.36 -8.81
C ASP A 170 -8.50 18.83 -8.84
N ARG A 171 -8.80 18.21 -9.99
CA ARG A 171 -8.57 16.77 -10.20
C ARG A 171 -7.08 16.39 -10.25
N TYR A 172 -6.16 17.36 -10.42
CA TYR A 172 -4.72 17.10 -10.48
C TYR A 172 -4.10 16.83 -9.09
N ARG A 173 -4.87 16.99 -8.02
CA ARG A 173 -4.42 16.71 -6.63
C ARG A 173 -4.55 15.25 -6.21
N ALA A 174 -5.12 14.38 -7.06
CA ALA A 174 -5.28 12.97 -6.75
C ALA A 174 -3.92 12.26 -6.61
N TRP A 175 -3.63 11.74 -5.41
CA TRP A 175 -2.44 10.96 -5.13
C TRP A 175 -2.75 9.47 -5.16
N PHE A 176 -2.01 8.74 -6.00
CA PHE A 176 -2.21 7.32 -6.26
C PHE A 176 -1.10 6.43 -5.66
N GLY A 177 -0.13 7.02 -4.95
CA GLY A 177 0.97 6.27 -4.32
C GLY A 177 1.83 5.46 -5.30
N ARG A 178 2.05 5.95 -6.53
CA ARG A 178 2.71 5.21 -7.62
C ARG A 178 4.06 4.60 -7.22
N ASP A 179 4.84 5.31 -6.42
CA ASP A 179 6.20 4.92 -6.04
C ASP A 179 6.32 4.57 -4.55
N LEU A 180 5.18 4.52 -3.84
CA LEU A 180 5.12 4.26 -2.40
C LEU A 180 5.80 2.93 -2.01
N TYR A 181 5.67 1.93 -2.87
CA TYR A 181 6.21 0.59 -2.64
C TYR A 181 7.49 0.28 -3.41
N THR A 182 7.90 1.13 -4.36
CA THR A 182 9.05 0.86 -5.24
C THR A 182 10.24 1.78 -5.01
N THR A 183 10.13 2.76 -4.11
CA THR A 183 11.25 3.66 -3.77
C THR A 183 12.13 3.08 -2.65
N PRO A 184 13.42 2.81 -2.89
CA PRO A 184 14.38 2.38 -1.85
C PRO A 184 14.66 3.49 -0.84
N ILE A 185 15.13 3.15 0.36
CA ILE A 185 15.47 4.13 1.41
C ILE A 185 16.53 5.14 0.94
N SER A 186 17.50 4.71 0.12
CA SER A 186 18.53 5.59 -0.45
C SER A 186 17.97 6.79 -1.22
N ASP A 187 16.75 6.65 -1.75
CA ASP A 187 16.14 7.61 -2.66
C ASP A 187 15.08 8.46 -1.95
N ILE A 188 14.76 8.12 -0.68
CA ILE A 188 13.83 8.86 0.18
C ILE A 188 14.53 10.15 0.64
N GLY A 189 14.28 11.24 -0.10
CA GLY A 189 14.91 12.54 0.10
C GLY A 189 15.38 13.20 -1.20
N MET A 190 15.51 12.44 -2.30
CA MET A 190 15.78 12.97 -3.64
C MET A 190 14.49 13.17 -4.47
N SER A 191 13.41 12.46 -4.13
CA SER A 191 12.09 12.55 -4.78
C SER A 191 11.22 13.69 -4.20
N ALA A 192 11.75 14.91 -4.17
CA ALA A 192 10.97 16.12 -3.85
C ALA A 192 10.53 16.91 -5.10
N ALA A 193 10.87 16.45 -6.30
CA ALA A 193 10.49 17.11 -7.54
C ALA A 193 10.25 16.10 -8.65
N LEU A 194 8.99 15.87 -9.02
CA LEU A 194 8.63 15.44 -10.37
C LEU A 194 7.33 16.12 -10.79
N ASP A 195 7.49 17.33 -11.30
CA ASP A 195 6.60 17.94 -12.28
C ASP A 195 6.60 17.09 -13.56
N ALA A 196 5.49 16.43 -13.87
CA ALA A 196 5.20 15.95 -15.23
C ALA A 196 3.68 15.78 -15.43
N PRO A 197 3.13 16.22 -16.59
CA PRO A 197 1.70 16.22 -16.85
C PRO A 197 1.13 14.80 -16.97
N ILE A 198 -0.08 14.65 -16.43
CA ILE A 198 -0.87 13.41 -16.38
C ILE A 198 -1.27 12.98 -17.80
N LEU A 199 -0.80 11.81 -18.26
CA LEU A 199 -1.39 11.09 -19.39
C LEU A 199 -2.28 9.93 -18.88
N PRO A 200 -3.43 9.66 -19.51
CA PRO A 200 -4.25 8.50 -19.16
C PRO A 200 -3.62 7.24 -19.74
N GLY A 201 -2.96 6.44 -18.90
CA GLY A 201 -2.29 5.20 -19.29
C GLY A 201 -2.58 4.05 -18.31
N ARG A 202 -2.88 2.87 -18.86
CA ARG A 202 -3.27 1.62 -18.18
C ARG A 202 -2.40 1.31 -16.95
N VAL A 203 -3.05 1.12 -15.79
CA VAL A 203 -2.42 0.54 -14.60
C VAL A 203 -2.36 -0.98 -14.75
N SER A 204 -1.16 -1.52 -14.85
CA SER A 204 -0.88 -2.93 -14.58
C SER A 204 0.39 -3.01 -13.73
N ARG A 205 0.22 -3.30 -12.43
CA ARG A 205 1.28 -3.78 -11.53
C ARG A 205 0.63 -4.85 -10.66
N HIS A 206 1.07 -6.09 -10.84
CA HIS A 206 0.49 -7.26 -10.17
C HIS A 206 1.13 -7.44 -8.79
N ASN A 207 0.34 -7.74 -7.77
CA ASN A 207 0.86 -8.27 -6.51
C ASN A 207 1.38 -9.70 -6.76
N VAL A 208 2.52 -10.05 -6.17
CA VAL A 208 3.07 -11.41 -6.25
C VAL A 208 2.92 -12.05 -4.87
N GLU A 209 2.33 -13.24 -4.84
CA GLU A 209 2.27 -14.10 -3.65
C GLU A 209 3.51 -14.98 -3.60
N ILE A 210 4.23 -14.96 -2.48
CA ILE A 210 5.41 -15.80 -2.24
C ILE A 210 5.07 -16.77 -1.11
N ALA A 211 5.10 -18.07 -1.41
CA ALA A 211 4.83 -19.13 -0.45
C ALA A 211 6.12 -19.54 0.29
N LEU A 212 6.00 -19.82 1.58
CA LEU A 212 7.00 -20.57 2.35
C LEU A 212 6.94 -22.04 1.92
N THR A 213 8.08 -22.73 1.89
CA THR A 213 8.21 -24.15 1.51
C THR A 213 8.92 -24.94 2.58
#